data_AF-A0A1Y2U7Z4-F1
#
_entry.id   AF-A0A1Y2U7Z4-F1
#
_cell.length_a   1.000
_cell.length_b   1.000
_cell.length_c   1.000
_cell.angle_alpha   90.00
_cell.angle_beta   90.00
_cell.angle_gamma   90.00
#
_symmetry.space_group_name_H-M   'P 1'
#
loop_
_entity.id
_entity.type
_entity.pdbx_description
1 polymer ?
#
loop_
_entity_poly.entity_id
_entity_poly.type
_entity_poly.pdbx_seq_one_letter_code
_entity_poly.pdbx_strand_id
1 'polypeptide(L)'
;MGRIYNNASLTIIAAAGLNPHYGLPGVSKRRENIPPTSTILGWTINGYPDDPIQVIRNSVWMTRAWTYQEALLSRRRLIFTDEQVYFECQTLAREDSYIDNESSVYASNDFIFHRRGFGLRPEEIFTYISEYSRRKLTYEEDYLNGFLGGILGSLVEAEYSIHHLFGVPELRLPINDWNELDG
;
A
#
# COMPACT_ATOMS: atom_id res chain seq x y z
N MET A 1 0.40 11.74 12.39
CA MET A 1 -0.33 11.04 11.31
C MET A 1 -0.28 9.52 11.45
N GLY A 2 0.87 8.90 11.73
CA GLY A 2 1.00 7.43 11.74
C GLY A 2 0.02 6.67 12.64
N ARG A 3 -0.23 7.15 13.87
CA ARG A 3 -1.23 6.56 14.78
C ARG A 3 -2.64 6.51 14.20
N ILE A 4 -3.04 7.45 13.35
CA ILE A 4 -4.37 7.49 12.74
C ILE A 4 -4.53 6.28 11.81
N TYR A 5 -3.59 6.09 10.88
CA TYR A 5 -3.64 4.98 9.92
C TYR A 5 -3.46 3.62 10.59
N ASN A 6 -2.58 3.52 11.59
CA ASN A 6 -2.39 2.27 12.32
C ASN A 6 -3.64 1.85 13.12
N ASN A 7 -4.39 2.83 13.66
CA ASN A 7 -5.59 2.55 14.45
C ASN A 7 -6.89 2.59 13.64
N ALA A 8 -6.85 3.02 12.37
CA ALA A 8 -8.01 3.01 11.50
C ALA A 8 -8.52 1.58 11.28
N SER A 9 -9.85 1.40 11.30
CA SER A 9 -10.47 0.12 10.93
C SER A 9 -10.29 -0.18 9.44
N LEU A 10 -10.32 0.86 8.62
CA LEU A 10 -10.15 0.83 7.17
C LEU A 10 -9.64 2.19 6.69
N THR A 11 -8.69 2.19 5.76
CA THR A 11 -8.24 3.41 5.07
C THR A 11 -8.74 3.38 3.64
N ILE A 12 -9.48 4.42 3.24
CA ILE A 12 -9.97 4.61 1.87
C ILE A 12 -8.92 5.40 1.11
N ILE A 13 -8.48 4.86 -0.04
CA ILE A 13 -7.46 5.45 -0.88
C ILE A 13 -8.05 5.74 -2.26
N ALA A 14 -7.96 6.99 -2.69
CA ALA A 14 -8.27 7.41 -4.05
C ALA A 14 -7.00 7.32 -4.90
N ALA A 15 -6.81 6.19 -5.59
CA ALA A 15 -5.74 6.04 -6.58
C ALA A 15 -6.17 6.55 -7.97
N ALA A 16 -7.48 6.71 -8.19
CA ALA A 16 -8.06 7.29 -9.39
C ALA A 16 -7.90 8.81 -9.45
N GLY A 17 -7.67 9.33 -10.64
CA GLY A 17 -7.62 10.76 -10.91
C GLY A 17 -6.35 11.49 -10.50
N LEU A 18 -6.28 12.77 -10.89
CA LEU A 18 -5.08 13.61 -10.70
C LEU A 18 -5.17 14.54 -9.48
N ASN A 19 -6.40 14.81 -9.01
CA ASN A 19 -6.65 15.81 -7.99
C ASN A 19 -7.80 15.40 -7.03
N PRO A 20 -7.93 16.06 -5.87
CA PRO A 20 -8.95 15.71 -4.87
C PRO A 20 -10.41 15.88 -5.32
N HIS A 21 -10.66 16.65 -6.39
CA HIS A 21 -12.01 16.88 -6.92
C HIS A 21 -12.47 15.82 -7.91
N TYR A 22 -11.61 14.83 -8.22
CA TYR A 22 -11.91 13.78 -9.17
C TYR A 22 -13.09 12.88 -8.73
N GLY A 23 -13.25 12.70 -7.42
CA GLY A 23 -14.25 11.80 -6.85
C GLY A 23 -13.81 10.34 -6.84
N LEU A 24 -14.67 9.48 -6.31
CA LEU A 24 -14.46 8.03 -6.20
C LEU A 24 -15.29 7.29 -7.27
N PRO A 25 -14.63 6.63 -8.25
CA PRO A 25 -15.32 5.81 -9.25
C PRO A 25 -16.15 4.69 -8.61
N GLY A 26 -17.43 4.59 -8.99
CA GLY A 26 -18.41 3.67 -8.42
C GLY A 26 -19.13 4.20 -7.17
N VAL A 27 -18.78 5.39 -6.66
CA VAL A 27 -19.45 6.02 -5.50
C VAL A 27 -19.98 7.40 -5.87
N SER A 28 -19.08 8.36 -6.14
CA SER A 28 -19.46 9.74 -6.45
C SER A 28 -19.49 10.04 -7.96
N LYS A 29 -18.87 9.16 -8.77
CA LYS A 29 -18.94 9.20 -10.23
C LYS A 29 -19.06 7.78 -10.80
N ARG A 30 -19.54 7.68 -12.03
CA ARG A 30 -19.56 6.40 -12.77
C ARG A 30 -18.12 5.98 -13.13
N ARG A 31 -17.86 4.68 -13.16
CA ARG A 31 -16.61 4.10 -13.71
C ARG A 31 -16.59 4.28 -15.23
N GLU A 32 -15.47 4.74 -15.78
CA GLU A 32 -15.37 5.11 -17.21
C GLU A 32 -15.00 3.91 -18.11
N ASN A 33 -14.23 2.95 -17.59
CA ASN A 33 -13.75 1.78 -18.33
C ASN A 33 -14.41 0.49 -17.82
N ILE A 34 -15.72 0.36 -18.06
CA ILE A 34 -16.42 -0.90 -17.76
C ILE A 34 -16.00 -1.92 -18.83
N PRO A 35 -15.46 -3.10 -18.44
CA PRO A 35 -15.02 -4.09 -19.42
C PRO A 35 -16.16 -4.51 -20.36
N PRO A 36 -15.90 -4.64 -21.67
CA PRO A 36 -16.95 -4.97 -22.63
C PRO A 36 -17.38 -6.44 -22.49
N THR A 37 -18.68 -6.71 -22.64
CA THR A 37 -19.21 -8.07 -22.75
C THR A 37 -19.78 -8.27 -24.15
N SER A 38 -19.45 -9.40 -24.78
CA SER A 38 -19.95 -9.76 -26.11
C SER A 38 -20.35 -11.23 -26.18
N THR A 39 -21.41 -11.55 -26.92
CA THR A 39 -21.85 -12.92 -27.16
C THR A 39 -21.54 -13.32 -28.60
N ILE A 40 -20.68 -14.32 -28.79
CA ILE A 40 -20.27 -14.83 -30.10
C ILE A 40 -20.59 -16.32 -30.18
N LEU A 41 -21.41 -16.73 -31.15
CA LEU A 41 -21.79 -18.13 -31.37
C LEU A 41 -22.34 -18.83 -30.10
N GLY A 42 -23.08 -18.10 -29.26
CA GLY A 42 -23.63 -18.61 -28.01
C GLY A 42 -22.69 -18.58 -26.80
N TRP A 43 -21.44 -18.14 -26.97
CA TRP A 43 -20.48 -17.95 -25.88
C TRP A 43 -20.46 -16.49 -25.44
N THR A 44 -20.59 -16.24 -24.13
CA THR A 44 -20.42 -14.91 -23.56
C THR A 44 -18.95 -14.70 -23.18
N ILE A 45 -18.32 -13.74 -23.83
CA ILE A 45 -16.96 -13.27 -23.55
C ILE A 45 -17.07 -12.00 -22.73
N ASN A 46 -16.49 -12.00 -21.54
CA ASN A 46 -16.38 -10.84 -20.68
C ASN A 46 -14.94 -10.29 -20.77
N GLY A 47 -14.82 -9.00 -21.02
CA GLY A 47 -13.59 -8.27 -20.78
C GLY A 47 -13.27 -8.25 -19.28
N TYR A 48 -12.01 -8.03 -18.96
CA TYR A 48 -11.53 -7.85 -17.60
C TYR A 48 -10.90 -6.45 -17.48
N PRO A 49 -11.02 -5.75 -16.33
CA PRO A 49 -10.31 -4.50 -16.14
C PRO A 49 -8.79 -4.73 -16.10
N ASP A 50 -8.03 -3.64 -16.24
CA ASP A 50 -6.58 -3.68 -16.10
C ASP A 50 -6.18 -4.12 -14.69
N ASP A 51 -5.06 -4.85 -14.57
CA ASP A 51 -4.51 -5.29 -13.27
C ASP A 51 -4.42 -4.10 -12.29
N PRO A 52 -5.17 -4.14 -11.17
CA PRO A 52 -5.26 -2.99 -10.29
C PRO A 52 -3.91 -2.69 -9.64
N ILE A 53 -3.02 -3.68 -9.49
CA ILE A 53 -1.69 -3.48 -8.93
C ILE A 53 -0.86 -2.56 -9.83
N GLN A 54 -0.90 -2.79 -11.15
CA GLN A 54 -0.22 -1.93 -12.11
C GLN A 54 -0.84 -0.54 -12.15
N VAL A 55 -2.17 -0.44 -12.18
CA VAL A 55 -2.89 0.83 -12.17
C VAL A 55 -2.54 1.65 -10.93
N ILE A 56 -2.55 1.02 -9.76
CA ILE A 56 -2.22 1.66 -8.48
C ILE A 56 -0.74 2.09 -8.44
N ARG A 57 0.20 1.24 -8.89
CA ARG A 57 1.64 1.58 -8.95
C ARG A 57 1.91 2.79 -9.85
N ASN A 58 1.14 2.94 -10.92
CA ASN A 58 1.28 4.06 -11.87
C ASN A 58 0.46 5.30 -11.48
N SER A 59 -0.33 5.23 -10.41
CA SER A 59 -1.18 6.35 -9.97
C SER A 59 -0.38 7.55 -9.45
N VAL A 60 -0.94 8.76 -9.61
CA VAL A 60 -0.39 9.96 -8.97
C VAL A 60 -0.32 9.80 -7.45
N TRP A 61 -1.30 9.11 -6.85
CA TRP A 61 -1.28 8.82 -5.42
C TRP A 61 -0.01 8.07 -5.01
N MET A 62 0.45 7.07 -5.77
CA MET A 62 1.67 6.30 -5.45
C MET A 62 2.94 7.16 -5.47
N THR A 63 2.94 8.25 -6.26
CA THR A 63 4.12 9.12 -6.40
C THR A 63 4.31 10.10 -5.24
N ARG A 64 3.30 10.32 -4.39
CA ARG A 64 3.34 11.34 -3.32
C ARG A 64 3.98 10.75 -2.06
N ALA A 65 4.88 11.47 -1.39
CA ALA A 65 5.56 10.90 -0.22
C ALA A 65 4.60 10.74 0.97
N TRP A 66 3.72 11.71 1.21
CA TRP A 66 2.76 11.64 2.31
C TRP A 66 1.78 10.46 2.20
N THR A 67 1.46 10.00 0.99
CA THR A 67 0.59 8.84 0.77
C THR A 67 1.26 7.52 1.18
N TYR A 68 2.60 7.50 1.28
CA TYR A 68 3.32 6.31 1.72
C TYR A 68 2.95 5.93 3.15
N GLN A 69 2.73 6.91 4.03
CA GLN A 69 2.31 6.64 5.40
C GLN A 69 0.91 6.04 5.45
N GLU A 70 0.00 6.53 4.59
CA GLU A 70 -1.35 5.98 4.47
C GLU A 70 -1.28 4.51 4.06
N ALA A 71 -0.42 4.20 3.09
CA ALA A 71 -0.26 2.86 2.60
C ALA A 71 0.40 1.96 3.65
N LEU A 72 1.57 2.34 4.13
CA LEU A 72 2.45 1.51 4.94
C LEU A 72 1.85 1.21 6.32
N LEU A 73 1.22 2.20 6.94
CA LEU A 73 0.76 2.10 8.33
C LEU A 73 -0.69 1.60 8.45
N SER A 74 -1.44 1.54 7.34
CA SER A 74 -2.81 1.02 7.37
C SER A 74 -2.85 -0.50 7.37
N ARG A 75 -3.61 -1.07 8.32
CA ARG A 75 -3.83 -2.53 8.41
C ARG A 75 -4.78 -3.07 7.35
N ARG A 76 -5.71 -2.24 6.87
CA ARG A 76 -6.70 -2.54 5.82
C ARG A 76 -6.86 -1.33 4.92
N ARG A 77 -6.81 -1.56 3.61
CA ARG A 77 -6.87 -0.53 2.58
C ARG A 77 -7.95 -0.89 1.59
N LEU A 78 -8.78 0.09 1.24
CA LEU A 78 -9.75 0.00 0.15
C LEU A 78 -9.37 1.05 -0.90
N ILE A 79 -8.85 0.59 -2.03
CA ILE A 79 -8.17 1.41 -3.03
C ILE A 79 -9.06 1.51 -4.27
N PHE A 80 -9.48 2.72 -4.59
CA PHE A 80 -10.33 3.01 -5.74
C PHE A 80 -9.46 3.38 -6.93
N THR A 81 -9.55 2.59 -8.02
CA THR A 81 -9.05 2.94 -9.35
C THR A 81 -10.22 3.39 -10.23
N ASP A 82 -9.93 3.77 -11.48
CA ASP A 82 -10.96 4.17 -12.44
C ASP A 82 -11.90 3.02 -12.85
N GLU A 83 -11.42 1.78 -12.75
CA GLU A 83 -12.08 0.59 -13.30
C GLU A 83 -12.63 -0.34 -12.22
N GLN A 84 -11.96 -0.38 -11.07
CA GLN A 84 -12.24 -1.35 -10.02
C GLN A 84 -11.81 -0.89 -8.63
N VAL A 85 -12.21 -1.65 -7.63
CA VAL A 85 -11.80 -1.45 -6.23
C VAL A 85 -10.94 -2.62 -5.79
N TYR A 86 -9.76 -2.29 -5.26
CA TYR A 86 -8.81 -3.25 -4.72
C TYR A 86 -8.75 -3.14 -3.21
N PHE A 87 -9.05 -4.23 -2.52
CA PHE A 87 -8.90 -4.38 -1.09
C PHE A 87 -7.59 -5.09 -0.76
N GLU A 88 -6.87 -4.59 0.24
CA GLU A 88 -5.66 -5.23 0.73
C GLU A 88 -5.55 -5.13 2.26
N CYS A 89 -5.23 -6.24 2.91
CA CYS A 89 -4.83 -6.31 4.30
C CYS A 89 -3.55 -7.15 4.48
N GLN A 90 -3.17 -7.45 5.72
CA GLN A 90 -1.96 -8.24 6.02
C GLN A 90 -2.06 -9.73 5.61
N THR A 91 -3.24 -10.23 5.27
CA THR A 91 -3.42 -11.67 4.99
C THR A 91 -4.06 -11.95 3.64
N LEU A 92 -4.72 -10.96 3.04
CA LEU A 92 -5.50 -11.11 1.83
C LEU A 92 -5.44 -9.84 1.00
N ALA A 93 -5.41 -10.00 -0.32
CA ALA A 93 -5.82 -8.97 -1.25
C ALA A 93 -6.93 -9.51 -2.17
N ARG A 94 -7.83 -8.63 -2.61
CA ARG A 94 -8.96 -8.98 -3.47
C ARG A 94 -9.40 -7.76 -4.27
N GLU A 95 -9.73 -7.97 -5.53
CA GLU A 95 -10.36 -6.98 -6.39
C GLU A 95 -11.86 -7.27 -6.59
N ASP A 96 -12.64 -6.23 -6.84
CA ASP A 96 -14.11 -6.34 -6.96
C ASP A 96 -14.59 -6.83 -8.34
N SER A 97 -13.71 -6.89 -9.34
CA SER A 97 -14.03 -7.38 -10.68
C SER A 97 -13.99 -8.89 -10.83
N TYR A 98 -13.40 -9.63 -9.87
CA TYR A 98 -13.42 -11.09 -9.90
C TYR A 98 -14.84 -11.59 -9.60
N ILE A 99 -15.51 -12.04 -10.66
CA ILE A 99 -16.71 -12.87 -10.58
C ILE A 99 -16.23 -14.30 -10.61
N ASP A 100 -16.00 -14.92 -9.46
CA ASP A 100 -15.87 -16.38 -9.41
C ASP A 100 -16.73 -16.99 -8.32
N ASN A 101 -17.43 -18.05 -8.71
CA ASN A 101 -18.34 -18.84 -7.87
C ASN A 101 -17.56 -19.37 -6.66
N GLU A 102 -18.23 -19.39 -5.50
CA GLU A 102 -17.78 -20.00 -4.24
C GLU A 102 -16.59 -20.96 -4.40
N SER A 103 -15.37 -20.57 -4.00
CA SER A 103 -14.39 -21.40 -3.23
C SER A 103 -12.91 -21.07 -3.41
N SER A 104 -12.47 -20.25 -4.37
CA SER A 104 -11.04 -19.98 -4.54
C SER A 104 -10.57 -18.73 -3.78
N VAL A 105 -10.43 -18.83 -2.45
CA VAL A 105 -9.61 -17.87 -1.68
C VAL A 105 -8.13 -18.18 -1.94
N TYR A 106 -7.68 -18.01 -3.19
CA TYR A 106 -6.25 -17.92 -3.43
C TYR A 106 -5.83 -16.55 -2.92
N ALA A 107 -5.10 -16.52 -1.82
CA ALA A 107 -4.36 -15.33 -1.43
C ALA A 107 -3.45 -14.99 -2.61
N SER A 108 -3.74 -13.91 -3.35
CA SER A 108 -2.78 -13.42 -4.33
C SER A 108 -1.49 -13.16 -3.57
N ASN A 109 -0.39 -13.78 -4.01
CA ASN A 109 0.92 -13.42 -3.47
C ASN A 109 1.32 -12.00 -3.88
N ASP A 110 0.60 -11.41 -4.83
CA ASP A 110 0.77 -10.04 -5.29
C ASP A 110 0.05 -9.07 -4.34
N PHE A 111 0.72 -8.74 -3.25
CA PHE A 111 0.38 -7.59 -2.42
C PHE A 111 1.12 -6.36 -2.98
N ILE A 112 0.44 -5.24 -3.05
CA ILE A 112 1.05 -3.94 -3.37
C ILE A 112 1.92 -3.48 -2.21
N PHE A 113 1.49 -3.73 -0.97
CA PHE A 113 2.18 -3.32 0.23
C PHE A 113 2.57 -4.51 1.13
N HIS A 114 3.41 -4.25 2.11
CA HIS A 114 4.05 -5.27 2.96
C HIS A 114 3.05 -6.32 3.49
N ARG A 115 3.19 -7.56 3.00
CA ARG A 115 2.33 -8.71 3.38
C ARG A 115 2.37 -9.01 4.87
N ARG A 116 3.46 -8.72 5.58
CA ARG A 116 3.59 -9.14 6.99
C ARG A 116 3.21 -8.06 8.00
N GLY A 117 2.92 -6.83 7.58
CA GLY A 117 2.70 -5.71 8.49
C GLY A 117 3.94 -4.82 8.61
N PHE A 118 3.94 -3.93 9.60
CA PHE A 118 4.90 -2.84 9.74
C PHE A 118 5.79 -3.05 10.97
N GLY A 119 7.10 -2.88 10.81
CA GLY A 119 8.06 -2.93 11.92
C GLY A 119 8.23 -4.31 12.54
N LEU A 120 8.19 -5.36 11.71
CA LEU A 120 8.35 -6.75 12.16
C LEU A 120 9.79 -7.25 12.08
N ARG A 121 10.66 -6.56 11.34
CA ARG A 121 12.09 -6.88 11.29
C ARG A 121 12.91 -5.59 11.23
N PRO A 122 14.07 -5.54 11.90
CA PRO A 122 14.92 -4.35 11.89
C PRO A 122 15.31 -3.89 10.48
N GLU A 123 15.54 -4.82 9.55
CA GLU A 123 16.04 -4.53 8.20
C GLU A 123 14.99 -3.84 7.31
N GLU A 124 13.71 -3.85 7.69
CA GLU A 124 12.62 -3.23 6.92
C GLU A 124 12.78 -1.71 6.82
N ILE A 125 13.51 -1.09 7.76
CA ILE A 125 13.81 0.34 7.71
C ILE A 125 14.48 0.74 6.39
N PHE A 126 15.34 -0.09 5.82
CA PHE A 126 16.03 0.21 4.57
C PHE A 126 15.06 0.21 3.38
N THR A 127 14.08 -0.70 3.40
CA THR A 127 12.98 -0.72 2.43
C THR A 127 12.14 0.55 2.57
N TYR A 128 11.80 0.95 3.80
CA TYR A 128 11.02 2.16 4.04
C TYR A 128 11.74 3.43 3.60
N ILE A 129 13.05 3.54 3.87
CA ILE A 129 13.88 4.66 3.39
C ILE A 129 13.92 4.66 1.86
N SER A 130 14.19 3.51 1.23
CA SER A 130 14.29 3.39 -0.23
C SER A 130 12.98 3.74 -0.93
N GLU A 131 11.85 3.20 -0.46
CA GLU A 131 10.54 3.46 -1.05
C GLU A 131 10.05 4.88 -0.78
N TYR A 132 10.27 5.40 0.43
CA TYR A 132 9.89 6.78 0.74
C TYR A 132 10.73 7.75 -0.09
N SER A 133 12.07 7.62 -0.09
CA SER A 133 13.04 8.52 -0.76
C SER A 133 12.79 8.75 -2.27
N ARG A 134 12.09 7.83 -2.95
CA ARG A 134 11.76 7.94 -4.38
C ARG A 134 10.50 8.74 -4.67
N ARG A 135 9.74 9.13 -3.64
CA ARG A 135 8.47 9.82 -3.76
C ARG A 135 8.64 11.33 -3.71
N LYS A 136 7.62 12.05 -4.17
CA LYS A 136 7.61 13.51 -4.30
C LYS A 136 6.80 14.14 -3.18
N LEU A 137 7.32 15.21 -2.60
CA LEU A 137 6.59 16.12 -1.71
C LEU A 137 6.42 17.47 -2.40
N THR A 138 5.32 18.15 -2.08
CA THR A 138 5.10 19.52 -2.58
C THR A 138 6.12 20.49 -2.01
N TYR A 139 6.52 20.28 -0.75
CA TYR A 139 7.55 21.06 -0.05
C TYR A 139 8.66 20.11 0.40
N GLU A 140 9.85 20.26 -0.17
CA GLU A 140 11.00 19.41 0.17
C GLU A 140 11.44 19.56 1.63
N GLU A 141 11.17 20.71 2.24
CA GLU A 141 11.44 20.98 3.66
C GLU A 141 10.67 20.04 4.60
N ASP A 142 9.50 19.54 4.16
CA ASP A 142 8.67 18.63 4.94
C ASP A 142 9.12 17.18 4.82
N TYR A 143 10.10 16.87 3.98
CA TYR A 143 10.48 15.50 3.66
C TYR A 143 10.98 14.72 4.88
N LEU A 144 11.95 15.29 5.57
CA LEU A 144 12.52 14.66 6.75
C LEU A 144 11.49 14.63 7.88
N ASN A 145 10.77 15.72 8.10
CA ASN A 145 9.74 15.81 9.14
C ASN A 145 8.61 14.80 8.93
N GLY A 146 8.21 14.60 7.66
CA GLY A 146 7.25 13.59 7.27
C GLY A 146 7.74 12.17 7.60
N PHE A 147 8.98 11.84 7.24
CA PHE A 147 9.57 10.54 7.56
C PHE A 147 9.71 10.33 9.08
N LEU A 148 10.22 11.32 9.80
CA LEU A 148 10.46 11.30 11.25
C LEU A 148 9.15 11.08 12.03
N GLY A 149 8.17 11.98 11.87
CA GLY A 149 6.94 11.95 12.65
C GLY A 149 5.95 10.87 12.21
N GLY A 150 6.12 10.34 11.00
CA GLY A 150 5.28 9.29 10.45
C GLY A 150 5.85 7.90 10.70
N ILE A 151 6.94 7.58 10.00
CA ILE A 151 7.46 6.21 9.87
C ILE A 151 8.33 5.88 11.07
N LEU A 152 9.35 6.69 11.35
CA LEU A 152 10.24 6.45 12.49
C LEU A 152 9.50 6.56 13.82
N GLY A 153 8.63 7.55 13.98
CA GLY A 153 7.78 7.67 15.16
C GLY A 153 6.88 6.43 15.37
N SER A 154 6.40 5.81 14.28
CA SER A 154 5.63 4.56 14.39
C SER A 154 6.53 3.35 14.68
N LEU A 155 7.78 3.36 14.24
CA LEU A 155 8.74 2.27 14.52
C LEU A 155 9.23 2.26 15.96
N VAL A 156 9.26 3.41 16.64
CA VAL A 156 9.54 3.45 18.09
C VAL A 156 8.50 2.64 18.87
N GLU A 157 7.25 2.65 18.41
CA GLU A 157 6.12 1.93 19.02
C GLU A 157 5.91 0.51 18.44
N ALA A 158 6.75 0.07 17.49
CA ALA A 158 6.62 -1.23 16.84
C ALA A 158 7.19 -2.38 17.70
N GLU A 159 6.88 -3.61 17.29
CA GLU A 159 7.37 -4.84 17.94
C GLU A 159 8.90 -4.87 17.98
N TYR A 160 9.54 -4.62 16.83
CA TYR A 160 10.96 -4.34 16.76
C TYR A 160 11.18 -2.83 16.79
N SER A 161 11.32 -2.30 18.00
CA SER A 161 11.47 -0.86 18.21
C SER A 161 12.78 -0.34 17.60
N ILE A 162 12.67 0.59 16.64
CA ILE A 162 13.81 1.28 16.03
C ILE A 162 13.82 2.73 16.51
N HIS A 163 14.86 3.08 17.25
CA HIS A 163 15.09 4.45 17.69
C HIS A 163 15.89 5.22 16.64
N HIS A 164 15.95 6.55 16.74
CA HIS A 164 16.75 7.35 15.82
C HIS A 164 17.40 8.55 16.50
N LEU A 165 18.57 8.94 16.00
CA LEU A 165 19.25 10.19 16.36
C LEU A 165 19.21 11.14 15.17
N PHE A 166 18.44 12.24 15.27
CA PHE A 166 18.26 13.21 14.18
C PHE A 166 17.89 12.60 12.81
N GLY A 167 17.14 11.49 12.82
CA GLY A 167 16.68 10.77 11.63
C GLY A 167 17.58 9.64 11.16
N VAL A 168 18.72 9.42 11.81
CA VAL A 168 19.56 8.24 11.59
C VAL A 168 19.04 7.07 12.45
N PRO A 169 18.55 5.97 11.85
CA PRO A 169 18.03 4.83 12.61
C PRO A 169 19.14 4.10 13.37
N GLU A 170 18.87 3.72 14.62
CA GLU A 170 19.72 2.87 15.44
C GLU A 170 19.28 1.40 15.32
N LEU A 171 20.01 0.62 14.52
CA LEU A 171 19.80 -0.81 14.38
C LEU A 171 20.52 -1.57 15.49
N ARG A 172 19.75 -2.12 16.44
CA ARG A 172 20.26 -3.11 17.39
C ARG A 172 19.93 -4.49 16.87
N LEU A 173 20.87 -5.09 16.17
CA LEU A 173 20.77 -6.50 15.79
C LEU A 173 20.90 -7.36 17.06
N PRO A 174 20.06 -8.39 17.25
CA PRO A 174 20.18 -9.29 18.39
C PRO A 174 21.57 -9.94 18.41
N ILE A 175 22.18 -9.99 19.59
CA ILE A 175 23.59 -10.37 19.82
C ILE A 175 23.93 -11.82 19.40
N ASN A 176 22.93 -12.63 19.04
CA ASN A 176 23.12 -14.07 18.82
C ASN A 176 23.57 -14.49 17.40
N ASP A 177 23.58 -13.60 16.40
CA ASP A 177 23.88 -13.98 15.00
C ASP A 177 25.35 -13.79 14.59
N TRP A 178 26.23 -13.37 15.51
CA TRP A 178 27.67 -13.21 15.20
C TRP A 178 28.47 -14.51 15.23
N ASN A 179 27.89 -15.63 15.67
CA ASN A 179 28.60 -16.91 15.82
C ASN A 179 28.47 -17.87 14.62
N GLU A 180 27.71 -17.52 13.57
CA GLU A 180 27.53 -18.40 12.39
C GLU A 180 28.35 -17.97 11.16
N LEU A 181 29.19 -16.94 11.25
CA LEU A 181 30.02 -16.46 10.12
C LEU A 181 31.49 -16.91 10.16
N ASP A 182 31.89 -17.71 11.17
CA ASP A 182 33.25 -18.25 11.31
C ASP A 182 33.30 -19.80 11.28
N GLY A 183 32.39 -20.44 10.52
CA GLY A 183 32.35 -21.90 10.32
C GLY A 183 32.69 -22.35 8.91
#